data_AF-N1UZD6-F1
#
_entry.id   AF-N1UZD6-F1
#
_cell.length_a   1.000
_cell.length_b   1.000
_cell.length_c   1.000
_cell.angle_alpha   90.00
_cell.angle_beta   90.00
_cell.angle_gamma   90.00
#
_symmetry.space_group_name_H-M   'P 1'
#
loop_
_entity.id
_entity.type
_entity.pdbx_description
1 polymer ?
#
loop_
_entity_poly.entity_id
_entity_poly.type
_entity_poly.pdbx_seq_one_letter_code
_entity_poly.pdbx_strand_id
1 'polypeptide(L)'
;MISLIFAAFQMAGEFFNVQLGFGYAEILDPVTQTSLPVISTLKNLLGMLLFLTLGAYRIMFESLAYSFEKIQVLRFVPEIQNGIYKAMEDAVGAMFFVAFRLSLPVLGIILLVTVSEALMGKAAPQLNILQLSFPIKVTIGLIVMIFITPYLVSQMGAAFDLSFDKVNLMLQEWPK
;
A
#
# COMPACT_ATOMS: atom_id res chain seq x y z
N MET A 1 -9.83 -10.32 -0.33
CA MET A 1 -8.86 -10.02 -1.40
C MET A 1 -8.83 -8.55 -1.75
N ILE A 2 -9.94 -7.94 -2.17
CA ILE A 2 -9.99 -6.49 -2.48
C ILE A 2 -9.52 -5.63 -1.29
N SER A 3 -9.96 -5.94 -0.07
CA SER A 3 -9.49 -5.27 1.16
C SER A 3 -7.97 -5.36 1.37
N LEU A 4 -7.32 -6.45 0.95
CA LEU A 4 -5.88 -6.63 1.06
C LEU A 4 -5.12 -5.71 0.07
N ILE A 5 -5.70 -5.40 -1.09
CA ILE A 5 -5.12 -4.41 -2.02
C ILE A 5 -5.10 -3.02 -1.37
N PHE A 6 -6.22 -2.62 -0.78
CA PHE A 6 -6.32 -1.35 -0.07
C PHE A 6 -5.39 -1.33 1.16
N ALA A 7 -5.22 -2.46 1.84
CA ALA A 7 -4.22 -2.60 2.90
C ALA A 7 -2.78 -2.44 2.35
N ALA A 8 -2.48 -2.97 1.16
CA ALA A 8 -1.17 -2.77 0.51
C ALA A 8 -0.91 -1.29 0.22
N PHE A 9 -1.91 -0.55 -0.27
CA PHE A 9 -1.79 0.89 -0.56
C PHE A 9 -1.57 1.72 0.70
N GLN A 10 -2.31 1.40 1.77
CA GLN A 10 -2.14 2.03 3.07
C GLN A 10 -0.76 1.74 3.65
N MET A 11 -0.32 0.47 3.62
CA MET A 11 1.00 0.06 4.10
C MET A 11 2.12 0.75 3.31
N ALA A 12 1.98 0.88 2.00
CA ALA A 12 2.93 1.65 1.18
C ALA A 12 2.97 3.13 1.55
N GLY A 13 1.83 3.71 1.97
CA GLY A 13 1.76 5.07 2.47
C GLY A 13 2.45 5.21 3.83
N GLU A 14 2.32 4.19 4.66
CA GLU A 14 2.95 4.17 5.99
C GLU A 14 4.47 4.10 5.91
N PHE A 15 5.02 3.27 5.00
CA PHE A 15 6.46 3.29 4.70
C PHE A 15 6.95 4.68 4.28
N PHE A 16 6.11 5.45 3.58
CA PHE A 16 6.42 6.82 3.20
C PHE A 16 6.40 7.75 4.43
N ASN A 17 5.36 7.68 5.26
CA ASN A 17 5.21 8.50 6.47
C ASN A 17 6.41 8.34 7.42
N VAL A 18 6.80 7.08 7.68
CA VAL A 18 7.95 6.74 8.52
C VAL A 18 9.22 7.34 7.94
N GLN A 19 9.44 7.17 6.63
CA GLN A 19 10.67 7.61 5.99
C GLN A 19 10.82 9.14 5.90
N LEU A 20 9.71 9.89 5.79
CA LEU A 20 9.71 11.35 5.88
C LEU A 20 9.92 11.88 7.29
N GLY A 21 9.77 11.02 8.30
CA GLY A 21 9.85 11.42 9.69
C GLY A 21 8.55 12.03 10.22
N PHE A 22 7.39 11.77 9.60
CA PHE A 22 6.10 12.14 10.21
C PHE A 22 5.84 11.43 11.54
N GLY A 23 6.51 10.29 11.79
CA GLY A 23 6.54 9.67 13.12
C GLY A 23 7.24 10.52 14.21
N TYR A 24 8.12 11.46 13.84
CA TYR A 24 8.70 12.40 14.83
C TYR A 24 7.68 13.42 15.34
N ALA A 25 6.58 13.67 14.60
CA ALA A 25 5.54 14.58 15.05
C ALA A 25 4.86 14.09 16.35
N GLU A 26 4.75 12.77 16.56
CA GLU A 26 4.24 12.18 17.80
C GLU A 26 5.13 12.48 19.01
N ILE A 27 6.44 12.66 18.80
CA ILE A 27 7.40 13.01 19.85
C ILE A 27 7.31 14.51 20.18
N LEU A 28 7.02 15.34 19.17
CA LEU A 28 6.94 16.80 19.31
C LEU A 28 5.62 17.26 19.94
N ASP A 29 4.52 16.56 19.66
CA ASP A 29 3.22 16.77 20.32
C ASP A 29 2.72 15.48 21.01
N PRO A 30 3.24 15.18 22.21
CA PRO A 30 2.85 14.00 22.98
C PRO A 30 1.44 14.09 23.56
N VAL A 31 0.77 15.25 23.47
CA VAL A 31 -0.57 15.47 24.01
C VAL A 31 -1.62 14.92 23.05
N THR A 32 -1.42 15.11 21.74
CA THR A 32 -2.36 14.64 20.73
C THR A 32 -2.08 13.22 20.26
N GLN A 33 -0.84 12.70 20.40
CA GLN A 33 -0.41 11.35 19.97
C GLN A 33 -0.90 10.94 18.57
N THR A 34 -1.13 11.92 17.69
CA THR A 34 -1.74 11.66 16.39
C THR A 34 -0.65 11.68 15.33
N SER A 35 -0.22 10.50 14.89
CA SER A 35 0.28 10.37 13.53
C SER A 35 -0.87 10.70 12.60
N LEU A 36 -0.78 11.82 11.87
CA LEU A 36 -1.64 12.06 10.72
C LEU A 36 -1.05 11.24 9.56
N PRO A 37 -1.66 10.12 9.15
CA PRO A 37 -1.08 9.26 8.13
C PRO A 37 -1.40 9.83 6.74
N VAL A 38 -0.99 11.08 6.49
CA VAL A 38 -1.41 11.90 5.33
C VAL A 38 -1.18 11.15 4.02
N ILE A 39 -0.02 10.50 3.87
CA ILE A 39 0.33 9.81 2.62
C ILE A 39 -0.43 8.50 2.47
N SER A 40 -0.70 7.78 3.57
CA SER A 40 -1.55 6.58 3.56
C SER A 40 -2.97 6.91 3.14
N THR A 41 -3.56 7.96 3.73
CA THR A 41 -4.89 8.45 3.36
C THR A 41 -4.94 8.87 1.90
N LEU A 42 -3.95 9.61 1.42
CA LEU A 42 -3.86 10.02 0.00
C LEU A 42 -3.82 8.80 -0.93
N LYS A 43 -2.95 7.82 -0.66
CA LYS A 43 -2.85 6.58 -1.47
C LYS A 43 -4.13 5.76 -1.42
N ASN A 44 -4.80 5.71 -0.28
CA ASN A 44 -6.09 5.05 -0.14
C ASN A 44 -7.18 5.72 -1.00
N LEU A 45 -7.23 7.06 -0.99
CA LEU A 45 -8.15 7.84 -1.84
C LEU A 45 -7.84 7.65 -3.33
N LEU A 46 -6.56 7.67 -3.74
CA LEU A 46 -6.16 7.35 -5.12
C LEU A 46 -6.58 5.93 -5.50
N GLY A 47 -6.42 4.96 -4.61
CA GLY A 47 -6.87 3.58 -4.81
C GLY A 47 -8.39 3.49 -4.96
N MET A 48 -9.14 4.29 -4.21
CA MET A 48 -10.59 4.36 -4.31
C MET A 48 -11.05 4.98 -5.64
N LEU A 49 -10.41 6.05 -6.07
CA LEU A 49 -10.67 6.64 -7.39
C LEU A 49 -10.38 5.62 -8.50
N LEU A 50 -9.24 4.93 -8.42
CA LEU A 50 -8.90 3.88 -9.38
C LEU A 50 -9.94 2.75 -9.38
N PHE A 51 -10.33 2.27 -8.21
CA PHE A 51 -11.37 1.26 -8.05
C PHE A 51 -12.68 1.66 -8.74
N LEU A 52 -13.09 2.93 -8.63
CA LEU A 52 -14.29 3.43 -9.31
C LEU A 52 -14.09 3.55 -10.83
N THR A 53 -12.96 4.14 -11.27
CA THR A 53 -12.68 4.36 -12.70
C THR A 53 -12.48 3.07 -13.49
N LEU A 54 -11.89 2.04 -12.87
CA LEU A 54 -11.72 0.71 -13.46
C LEU A 54 -13.01 -0.12 -13.45
N GLY A 55 -14.08 0.36 -12.81
CA GLY A 55 -15.32 -0.40 -12.69
C GLY A 55 -15.20 -1.64 -11.79
N ALA A 56 -14.18 -1.67 -10.92
CA ALA A 56 -13.85 -2.83 -10.06
C ALA A 56 -15.01 -3.27 -9.15
N TYR A 57 -15.88 -2.34 -8.77
CA TYR A 57 -17.08 -2.64 -7.99
C TYR A 57 -17.99 -3.64 -8.70
N ARG A 58 -18.07 -3.60 -10.04
CA ARG A 58 -18.90 -4.51 -10.82
C ARG A 58 -18.41 -5.95 -10.69
N ILE A 59 -17.10 -6.17 -10.85
CA ILE A 59 -16.46 -7.48 -10.67
C ILE A 59 -16.71 -7.99 -9.24
N MET A 60 -16.65 -7.11 -8.25
CA MET A 60 -16.95 -7.48 -6.86
C MET A 60 -18.39 -7.99 -6.67
N PHE A 61 -19.38 -7.30 -7.24
CA PHE A 61 -20.77 -7.73 -7.16
C PHE A 61 -21.06 -9.00 -7.96
N GLU A 62 -20.49 -9.13 -9.16
CA GLU A 62 -20.60 -10.35 -9.97
C GLU A 62 -19.98 -11.56 -9.25
N SER A 63 -18.80 -11.37 -8.65
CA SER A 63 -18.13 -12.41 -7.84
C SER A 63 -18.96 -12.81 -6.62
N LEU A 64 -19.61 -11.84 -5.97
CA LEU A 64 -20.48 -12.09 -4.81
C LEU A 64 -21.72 -12.89 -5.23
N ALA A 65 -22.39 -12.48 -6.31
CA ALA A 65 -23.56 -13.18 -6.83
C ALA A 65 -23.23 -14.63 -7.21
N TYR A 66 -22.12 -14.85 -7.92
CA TYR A 66 -21.64 -16.19 -8.28
C TYR A 66 -21.30 -17.04 -7.04
N SER A 67 -20.74 -16.41 -6.00
CA SER A 67 -20.48 -17.10 -4.73
C SER A 67 -21.77 -17.63 -4.09
N PHE A 68 -22.87 -16.87 -4.13
CA PHE A 68 -24.16 -17.32 -3.61
C PHE A 68 -24.80 -18.44 -4.44
N GLU A 69 -24.65 -18.43 -5.77
CA GLU A 69 -25.10 -19.53 -6.63
C GLU A 69 -24.33 -20.83 -6.35
N LYS A 70 -23.02 -20.72 -6.12
CA LYS A 70 -22.14 -21.87 -5.87
C LYS A 70 -22.23 -22.44 -4.45
N ILE A 71 -22.51 -21.60 -3.45
CA ILE A 71 -22.62 -22.00 -2.03
C ILE A 71 -23.93 -22.75 -1.72
N GLN A 72 -24.84 -22.91 -2.70
CA GLN A 72 -26.08 -23.70 -2.52
C GLN A 72 -25.85 -25.17 -2.13
N VAL A 73 -24.62 -25.68 -2.24
CA VAL A 73 -24.25 -27.00 -1.72
C VAL A 73 -23.61 -26.83 -0.33
N LEU A 74 -24.43 -26.99 0.71
CA LEU A 74 -24.09 -27.06 2.14
C LEU A 74 -23.14 -28.22 2.53
N ARG A 75 -22.25 -28.66 1.62
CA ARG A 75 -21.18 -29.59 1.94
C ARG A 75 -19.88 -28.80 2.06
N PHE A 76 -19.50 -28.50 3.30
CA PHE A 76 -18.13 -28.14 3.63
C PHE A 76 -17.24 -29.36 3.38
N VAL A 77 -16.81 -29.53 2.13
CA VAL A 77 -15.83 -30.56 1.76
C VAL A 77 -14.44 -30.03 2.17
N PRO A 78 -13.59 -30.85 2.82
CA PRO A 78 -12.23 -30.44 3.24
C PRO A 78 -11.36 -29.87 2.10
N GLU A 79 -11.62 -30.24 0.85
CA GLU A 79 -10.91 -29.71 -0.34
C GLU A 79 -11.21 -28.24 -0.60
N ILE A 80 -12.42 -27.76 -0.28
CA ILE A 80 -12.80 -26.33 -0.36
C ILE A 80 -11.97 -25.51 0.63
N GLN A 81 -11.75 -26.05 1.83
CA GLN A 81 -10.98 -25.37 2.87
C GLN A 81 -9.54 -25.13 2.43
N ASN A 82 -8.87 -26.15 1.88
CA ASN A 82 -7.47 -26.04 1.46
C ASN A 82 -7.25 -25.02 0.33
N GLY A 83 -8.16 -24.94 -0.64
CA GLY A 83 -8.07 -23.96 -1.74
C GLY A 83 -8.20 -22.51 -1.26
N ILE A 84 -9.15 -22.24 -0.35
CA ILE A 84 -9.37 -20.90 0.21
C ILE A 84 -8.18 -20.47 1.08
N TYR A 85 -7.65 -21.36 1.92
CA TYR A 85 -6.50 -21.05 2.78
C TYR A 85 -5.27 -20.69 1.95
N LYS A 86 -4.95 -21.50 0.94
CA LYS A 86 -3.80 -21.25 0.05
C LYS A 86 -3.94 -19.92 -0.69
N ALA A 87 -5.13 -19.63 -1.21
CA ALA A 87 -5.34 -18.36 -1.92
C ALA A 87 -5.32 -17.14 -0.99
N MET A 88 -5.73 -17.28 0.27
CA MET A 88 -5.55 -16.25 1.30
C MET A 88 -4.07 -16.02 1.61
N GLU A 89 -3.29 -17.09 1.79
CA GLU A 89 -1.83 -17.01 2.00
C GLU A 89 -1.14 -16.28 0.82
N ASP A 90 -1.45 -16.69 -0.41
CA ASP A 90 -0.93 -16.07 -1.62
C ASP A 90 -1.38 -14.60 -1.79
N ALA A 91 -2.55 -14.24 -1.28
CA ALA A 91 -3.05 -12.86 -1.31
C ALA A 91 -2.33 -11.98 -0.28
N VAL A 92 -2.02 -12.51 0.90
CA VAL A 92 -1.22 -11.81 1.92
C VAL A 92 0.21 -11.59 1.43
N GLY A 93 0.84 -12.60 0.82
CA GLY A 93 2.17 -12.44 0.21
C GLY A 93 2.18 -11.37 -0.90
N ALA A 94 1.15 -11.38 -1.76
CA ALA A 94 1.00 -10.37 -2.81
C ALA A 94 0.78 -8.95 -2.23
N MET A 95 0.05 -8.81 -1.12
CA MET A 95 -0.15 -7.53 -0.43
C MET A 95 1.20 -6.90 -0.03
N PHE A 96 2.07 -7.66 0.65
CA PHE A 96 3.40 -7.17 1.05
C PHE A 96 4.25 -6.82 -0.16
N PHE A 97 4.22 -7.66 -1.20
CA PHE A 97 4.97 -7.42 -2.43
C PHE A 97 4.54 -6.11 -3.11
N VAL A 98 3.23 -5.88 -3.26
CA VAL A 98 2.68 -4.65 -3.83
C VAL A 98 3.04 -3.44 -2.96
N ALA A 99 2.87 -3.54 -1.65
CA ALA A 99 3.20 -2.47 -0.72
C ALA A 99 4.67 -2.05 -0.81
N PHE A 100 5.57 -3.03 -0.85
CA PHE A 100 7.00 -2.80 -0.98
C PHE A 100 7.35 -2.20 -2.34
N ARG A 101 6.82 -2.77 -3.44
CA ARG A 101 7.05 -2.30 -4.81
C ARG A 101 6.61 -0.85 -5.02
N LEU A 102 5.50 -0.44 -4.42
CA LEU A 102 5.01 0.94 -4.44
C LEU A 102 5.88 1.91 -3.61
N SER A 103 6.65 1.39 -2.65
CA SER A 103 7.45 2.20 -1.72
C SER A 103 8.91 2.33 -2.13
N LEU A 104 9.45 1.35 -2.86
CA LEU A 104 10.81 1.31 -3.39
C LEU A 104 11.36 2.64 -3.93
N PRO A 105 10.70 3.33 -4.88
CA PRO A 105 11.24 4.55 -5.49
C PRO A 105 11.50 5.66 -4.46
N VAL A 106 10.64 5.75 -3.45
CA VAL A 106 10.72 6.80 -2.43
C VAL A 106 11.73 6.42 -1.37
N LEU A 107 11.71 5.16 -0.93
CA LEU A 107 12.71 4.62 -0.01
C LEU A 107 14.12 4.85 -0.57
N GLY A 108 14.33 4.58 -1.86
CA GLY A 108 15.61 4.82 -2.53
C GLY A 108 16.04 6.29 -2.48
N ILE A 109 15.14 7.23 -2.80
CA ILE A 109 15.48 8.65 -2.83
C ILE A 109 15.74 9.18 -1.41
N ILE A 110 14.89 8.85 -0.44
CA ILE A 110 15.10 9.35 0.93
C ILE A 110 16.30 8.67 1.60
N LEU A 111 16.67 7.45 1.20
CA LEU A 111 17.93 6.83 1.62
C LEU A 111 19.13 7.67 1.15
N LEU A 112 19.14 8.14 -0.11
CA LEU A 112 20.19 9.04 -0.61
C LEU A 112 20.20 10.39 0.13
N VAL A 113 19.04 10.93 0.46
CA VAL A 113 18.92 12.15 1.29
C VAL A 113 19.51 11.91 2.67
N THR A 114 19.21 10.77 3.29
CA THR A 114 19.70 10.43 4.64
C THR A 114 21.22 10.24 4.65
N VAL A 115 21.80 9.64 3.61
CA VAL A 115 23.26 9.55 3.44
C VAL A 115 23.86 10.95 3.29
N SER A 116 23.21 11.81 2.51
CA SER A 116 23.66 13.20 2.30
C SER A 116 23.63 14.01 3.61
N GLU A 117 22.58 13.87 4.41
CA GLU A 117 22.47 14.47 5.75
C GLU A 117 23.57 13.96 6.69
N ALA A 118 23.88 12.66 6.67
CA ALA A 118 24.94 12.08 7.49
C ALA A 118 26.33 12.62 7.12
N LEU A 119 26.60 12.82 5.82
CA LEU A 119 27.85 13.42 5.34
C LEU A 119 27.94 14.91 5.72
N MET A 120 26.84 15.66 5.56
CA MET A 120 26.78 17.06 6.00
C MET A 120 27.00 17.18 7.51
N GLY A 121 26.52 16.22 8.30
CA GLY A 121 26.69 16.23 9.77
C GLY A 121 28.15 16.13 10.19
N LYS A 122 28.96 15.41 9.40
CA LYS A 122 30.41 15.37 9.59
C LYS A 122 31.11 16.63 9.09
N ALA A 123 30.63 17.22 7.98
CA ALA A 123 31.27 18.38 7.36
C ALA A 123 31.01 19.70 8.10
N ALA A 124 29.80 19.86 8.66
CA ALA A 124 29.36 21.06 9.35
C ALA A 124 28.67 20.72 10.69
N PRO A 125 29.42 20.25 11.70
CA PRO A 125 28.87 19.80 13.00
C PRO A 125 28.18 20.92 13.79
N GLN A 126 28.45 22.17 13.46
CA GLN A 126 27.78 23.35 14.03
C GLN A 126 26.34 23.55 13.52
N LEU A 127 25.95 22.90 12.41
CA LEU A 127 24.57 22.90 11.94
C LEU A 127 23.78 21.83 12.70
N ASN A 128 22.64 22.21 13.27
CA ASN A 128 21.70 21.25 13.82
C ASN A 128 20.94 20.54 12.68
N ILE A 129 21.62 19.60 12.02
CA ILE A 129 21.07 18.90 10.84
C ILE A 129 19.81 18.14 11.20
N LEU A 130 19.71 17.57 12.40
CA LEU A 130 18.52 16.87 12.86
C LEU A 130 17.27 17.77 12.80
N GLN A 131 17.41 19.06 13.08
CA GLN A 131 16.32 20.03 12.99
C GLN A 131 15.98 20.43 11.55
N LEU A 132 16.96 20.44 10.65
CA LEU A 132 16.75 20.72 9.22
C LEU A 132 16.29 19.50 8.41
N SER A 133 16.58 18.28 8.87
CA SER A 133 16.27 17.02 8.17
C SER A 133 14.79 16.88 7.88
N PHE A 134 13.92 17.24 8.83
CA PHE A 134 12.48 17.09 8.65
C PHE A 134 11.93 17.98 7.51
N PRO A 135 12.14 19.31 7.50
CA PRO A 135 11.74 20.15 6.35
C PRO A 135 12.33 19.70 5.01
N ILE A 136 13.60 19.25 5.01
CA ILE A 136 14.28 18.77 3.80
C ILE A 136 13.60 17.49 3.27
N LYS A 137 13.42 16.49 4.12
CA LYS A 137 12.79 15.21 3.75
C LYS A 137 11.36 15.40 3.29
N VAL A 138 10.56 16.20 3.98
CA VAL A 138 9.17 16.49 3.58
C VAL A 138 9.13 17.18 2.21
N THR A 139 9.97 18.20 1.99
CA THR A 139 10.01 18.92 0.70
C THR A 139 10.39 18.00 -0.44
N ILE A 140 11.49 17.25 -0.29
CA ILE A 140 11.96 16.31 -1.32
C ILE A 140 10.92 15.20 -1.52
N GLY A 141 10.36 14.66 -0.44
CA GLY A 141 9.35 13.61 -0.48
C GLY A 141 8.10 13.99 -1.23
N LEU A 142 7.58 15.20 -1.02
CA LEU A 142 6.42 15.72 -1.75
C LEU A 142 6.74 15.95 -3.24
N ILE A 143 7.91 16.52 -3.55
CA ILE A 143 8.36 16.70 -4.95
C ILE A 143 8.41 15.35 -5.64
N VAL A 144 9.09 14.38 -5.04
CA VAL A 144 9.17 13.00 -5.54
C VAL A 144 7.77 12.48 -5.79
N MET A 145 6.88 12.51 -4.78
CA MET A 145 5.52 12.00 -4.91
C MET A 145 4.77 12.56 -6.11
N ILE A 146 4.86 13.87 -6.37
CA ILE A 146 4.26 14.51 -7.55
C ILE A 146 4.80 13.88 -8.84
N PHE A 147 6.12 13.75 -8.97
CA PHE A 147 6.75 13.17 -10.17
C PHE A 147 6.45 11.69 -10.38
N ILE A 148 6.38 10.90 -9.30
CA ILE A 148 6.10 9.46 -9.39
C ILE A 148 4.59 9.13 -9.42
N THR A 149 3.70 10.10 -9.19
CA THR A 149 2.24 9.85 -9.19
C THR A 149 1.75 9.03 -10.40
N PRO A 150 2.15 9.32 -11.66
CA PRO A 150 1.74 8.50 -12.81
C PRO A 150 2.21 7.04 -12.70
N TYR A 151 3.42 6.82 -12.20
CA TYR A 151 3.95 5.48 -11.94
C TYR A 151 3.16 4.77 -10.83
N LEU A 152 2.83 5.46 -9.73
CA LEU A 152 2.00 4.88 -8.66
C LEU A 152 0.64 4.45 -9.19
N VAL A 153 -0.03 5.32 -9.97
CA VAL A 153 -1.34 5.03 -10.56
C VAL A 153 -1.28 3.79 -11.46
N SER A 154 -0.28 3.70 -12.34
CA SER A 154 -0.09 2.53 -13.20
C SER A 154 0.11 1.24 -12.38
N GLN A 155 0.92 1.30 -11.33
CA GLN A 155 1.24 0.14 -10.50
C GLN A 155 0.07 -0.28 -9.60
N MET A 156 -0.71 0.68 -9.13
CA MET A 156 -1.95 0.43 -8.39
C MET A 156 -3.00 -0.20 -9.31
N GLY A 157 -3.11 0.24 -10.57
CA GLY A 157 -3.93 -0.39 -11.60
C GLY A 157 -3.55 -1.86 -11.83
N ALA A 158 -2.26 -2.13 -12.05
CA ALA A 158 -1.76 -3.50 -12.22
C ALA A 158 -2.01 -4.39 -10.99
N ALA A 159 -2.01 -3.81 -9.78
CA ALA A 159 -2.35 -4.54 -8.55
C ALA A 159 -3.83 -4.91 -8.48
N PHE A 160 -4.73 -4.07 -9.02
CA PHE A 160 -6.15 -4.40 -9.17
C PHE A 160 -6.35 -5.54 -10.17
N ASP A 161 -5.72 -5.47 -11.35
CA ASP A 161 -5.83 -6.51 -12.38
C ASP A 161 -5.38 -7.87 -11.85
N LEU A 162 -4.20 -7.94 -11.23
CA LEU A 162 -3.68 -9.16 -10.59
C LEU A 162 -4.67 -9.75 -9.57
N SER A 163 -5.36 -8.89 -8.84
CA SER A 163 -6.30 -9.32 -7.81
C SER A 163 -7.60 -9.81 -8.40
N PHE A 164 -8.10 -9.21 -9.47
CA PHE A 164 -9.28 -9.72 -10.18
C PHE A 164 -9.00 -11.06 -10.84
N ASP A 165 -7.82 -11.22 -11.45
CA ASP A 165 -7.39 -12.50 -12.01
C ASP A 165 -7.36 -13.60 -10.94
N LYS A 166 -6.80 -13.31 -9.75
CA LYS A 166 -6.81 -14.25 -8.63
C LYS A 166 -8.22 -14.58 -8.13
N VAL A 167 -9.11 -13.59 -8.03
CA VAL A 167 -10.51 -13.84 -7.64
C VAL A 167 -11.19 -14.74 -8.66
N ASN A 168 -11.03 -14.47 -9.96
CA ASN A 168 -11.62 -15.27 -11.03
C ASN A 168 -11.08 -16.71 -11.03
N LEU A 169 -9.77 -16.89 -10.83
CA LEU A 169 -9.17 -18.22 -10.71
C LEU A 169 -9.73 -18.98 -9.50
N MET A 170 -9.87 -18.35 -8.33
CA MET A 170 -10.49 -18.97 -7.17
C MET A 170 -11.93 -19.42 -7.44
N LEU A 171 -12.71 -18.61 -8.16
CA LEU A 171 -14.10 -18.94 -8.50
C LEU A 171 -14.21 -20.08 -9.52
N GLN A 172 -13.19 -20.27 -10.37
CA GLN A 172 -13.10 -21.38 -11.33
C GLN A 172 -12.61 -22.68 -10.68
N GLU A 173 -11.63 -22.59 -9.79
CA GLU A 173 -11.08 -23.72 -9.03
C GLU A 173 -12.01 -24.17 -7.89
N TRP A 174 -13.05 -23.40 -7.58
CA TRP A 174 -14.07 -23.79 -6.61
C TRP A 174 -14.71 -25.12 -7.04
N PRO A 175 -14.65 -26.17 -6.20
CA PRO A 175 -15.18 -27.47 -6.58
C PRO A 175 -16.67 -27.36 -6.88
N LYS A 176 -17.08 -27.98 -7.99
CA LYS A 176 -18.47 -27.96 -8.47
C LYS A 176 -19.40 -28.67 -7.51
#